data_AF-A0A522E2P0-F1
#
_entry.id   AF-A0A522E2P0-F1
#
_cell.length_a   1.000
_cell.length_b   1.000
_cell.length_c   1.000
_cell.angle_alpha   90.00
_cell.angle_beta   90.00
_cell.angle_gamma   90.00
#
_symmetry.space_group_name_H-M   'P 1'
#
loop_
_entity.id
_entity.type
_entity.pdbx_description
1 polymer ?
#
loop_
_entity_poly.entity_id
_entity_poly.type
_entity_poly.pdbx_seq_one_letter_code
_entity_poly.pdbx_strand_id
1 'polypeptide(L)' 'FMLWGKFAQEKRTLIDETKHLVLRAAHPSPLSANAGFFGCRHFSKANEYLMKNGIDPVDWSL' A
#
# COMPACT_ATOMS: atom_id res chain seq x y z
N PHE A 1 -3.44 4.84 0.28
CA PHE A 1 -4.08 3.70 -0.42
C PHE A 1 -3.08 2.59 -0.68
N MET A 2 -3.42 1.34 -0.32
CA MET A 2 -2.64 0.16 -0.70
C MET A 2 -3.35 -0.57 -1.83
N LEU A 3 -2.74 -0.60 -3.03
CA LEU A 3 -3.32 -1.20 -4.23
C LEU A 3 -2.51 -2.44 -4.61
N TRP A 4 -3.02 -3.61 -4.20
CA TRP A 4 -2.37 -4.90 -4.43
C TRP A 4 -3.02 -5.66 -5.59
N GLY A 5 -2.23 -5.96 -6.61
CA GLY A 5 -2.71 -6.60 -7.83
C GLY A 5 -3.33 -5.63 -8.85
N LYS A 6 -3.48 -6.10 -10.09
CA LYS A 6 -3.87 -5.28 -11.25
C LYS A 6 -5.22 -4.60 -11.05
N PHE A 7 -6.24 -5.35 -10.62
CA PHE A 7 -7.59 -4.82 -10.42
C PHE A 7 -7.64 -3.66 -9.42
N ALA A 8 -6.89 -3.75 -8.31
CA ALA A 8 -6.79 -2.65 -7.36
C ALA A 8 -6.01 -1.46 -7.94
N GLN A 9 -4.92 -1.72 -8.65
CA GLN A 9 -4.11 -0.68 -9.30
C GLN A 9 -4.87 0.08 -10.39
N GLU A 10 -5.84 -0.54 -11.06
CA GLU A 10 -6.72 0.14 -12.03
C GLU A 10 -7.59 1.23 -11.37
N LYS A 11 -7.86 1.14 -10.05
CA LYS A 11 -8.59 2.18 -9.30
C LYS A 11 -7.75 3.41 -8.97
N ARG A 12 -6.46 3.42 -9.34
CA ARG A 12 -5.54 4.56 -9.19
C ARG A 12 -6.10 5.84 -9.80
N THR A 13 -6.84 5.74 -10.91
CA THR A 13 -7.46 6.89 -11.59
C THR A 13 -8.50 7.63 -10.74
N LEU A 14 -8.99 7.00 -9.67
CA LEU A 14 -9.94 7.61 -8.73
C LEU A 14 -9.24 8.34 -7.57
N ILE A 15 -7.91 8.33 -7.53
CA ILE A 15 -7.11 8.84 -6.40
C ILE A 15 -6.25 10.01 -6.86
N ASP A 16 -6.34 11.13 -6.15
CA ASP A 16 -5.43 12.26 -6.30
C ASP A 16 -4.08 11.98 -5.62
N GLU A 17 -3.07 11.59 -6.40
CA GLU A 17 -1.74 11.25 -5.90
C GLU A 17 -0.90 12.45 -5.47
N THR A 18 -1.36 13.69 -5.75
CA THR A 18 -0.71 14.88 -5.21
C THR A 18 -1.05 15.07 -3.73
N LYS A 19 -2.16 14.50 -3.28
CA LYS A 19 -2.65 14.60 -1.89
C LYS A 19 -2.46 13.31 -1.10
N HIS A 20 -2.56 12.17 -1.77
CA HIS A 20 -2.60 10.86 -1.10
C HIS A 20 -1.42 9.98 -1.49
N LEU A 21 -0.86 9.26 -0.52
CA LEU A 21 0.09 8.19 -0.81
C LEU A 21 -0.59 6.97 -1.44
N VAL A 22 -0.05 6.52 -2.57
CA VAL A 22 -0.44 5.28 -3.25
C VAL A 22 0.71 4.28 -3.22
N LEU A 23 0.53 3.16 -2.51
CA LEU A 23 1.48 2.06 -2.42
C LEU A 23 1.01 0.90 -3.29
N ARG A 24 1.83 0.49 -4.27
CA ARG A 24 1.49 -0.56 -5.24
C ARG A 24 2.43 -1.76 -5.11
N ALA A 25 1.85 -2.96 -5.12
CA ALA A 25 2.58 -4.22 -5.14
C ALA A 25 1.77 -5.29 -5.87
N ALA A 26 2.39 -6.45 -6.11
CA ALA A 26 1.67 -7.63 -6.57
C ALA A 26 0.59 -8.05 -5.54
N HIS A 27 -0.38 -8.85 -5.96
CA HIS A 27 -1.39 -9.36 -5.03
C HIS A 27 -0.75 -10.37 -4.06
N PRO A 28 -1.18 -10.45 -2.79
CA PRO A 28 -0.71 -11.44 -1.81
C PRO A 28 -1.06 -12.91 -2.15
N SER A 29 -1.79 -13.14 -3.23
CA SER A 29 -2.15 -14.51 -3.66
C SER A 29 -0.87 -15.30 -3.99
N PRO A 30 -0.83 -16.62 -3.69
CA PRO A 30 0.32 -17.47 -4.01
C PRO A 30 0.82 -17.34 -5.45
N LEU A 31 -0.08 -17.10 -6.41
CA LEU A 31 0.24 -16.97 -7.83
C LEU A 31 1.14 -15.76 -8.14
N SER A 32 1.15 -14.73 -7.29
CA SER A 32 1.83 -13.46 -7.59
C SER A 32 2.65 -12.90 -6.43
N ALA A 33 2.60 -13.49 -5.23
CA ALA A 33 3.22 -12.91 -4.05
C ALA A 33 4.74 -12.74 -4.18
N ASN A 34 5.41 -13.74 -4.78
CA ASN A 34 6.84 -13.70 -5.08
C ASN A 34 7.22 -12.68 -6.16
N ALA A 35 6.26 -12.25 -6.98
CA ALA A 35 6.49 -11.27 -8.05
C ALA A 35 6.49 -9.82 -7.56
N GLY A 36 6.37 -9.58 -6.24
CA GLY A 36 6.56 -8.24 -5.67
C GLY A 36 5.68 -7.88 -4.47
N PHE A 37 4.92 -8.82 -3.90
CA PHE A 37 4.23 -8.59 -2.62
C PHE A 37 5.19 -8.77 -1.45
N PHE A 38 5.93 -9.90 -1.42
CA PHE A 38 6.92 -10.13 -0.38
C PHE A 38 8.03 -9.08 -0.45
N GLY A 39 8.39 -8.52 0.71
CA GLY A 39 9.37 -7.45 0.80
C GLY A 39 8.88 -6.06 0.39
N CYS A 40 7.60 -5.87 0.04
CA CYS A 40 7.07 -4.54 -0.33
C CYS A 40 7.12 -3.51 0.82
N ARG A 41 7.07 -3.99 2.08
CA ARG A 41 7.08 -3.21 3.33
C ARG A 41 5.98 -2.15 3.39
N HIS A 42 4.79 -2.45 2.88
CA HIS A 42 3.70 -1.46 2.79
C HIS A 42 3.19 -1.00 4.15
N PHE A 43 3.11 -1.88 5.15
CA PHE A 43 2.63 -1.51 6.49
C PHE A 43 3.52 -0.45 7.15
N SER A 44 4.84 -0.65 7.14
CA SER A 44 5.79 0.33 7.68
C SER A 44 5.81 1.62 6.87
N LYS A 45 5.76 1.54 5.52
CA LYS A 45 5.67 2.73 4.65
C LYS A 45 4.39 3.54 4.87
N ALA A 46 3.27 2.87 5.11
CA ALA A 46 2.02 3.54 5.44
C ALA A 46 2.12 4.28 6.78
N ASN A 47 2.64 3.63 7.82
CA ASN A 47 2.85 4.29 9.11
C ASN A 47 3.86 5.45 9.01
N GLU A 48 4.94 5.31 8.24
CA GLU A 48 5.89 6.40 7.98
C GLU A 48 5.20 7.62 7.36
N TYR A 49 4.31 7.40 6.40
CA TYR A 49 3.52 8.47 5.80
C TYR A 49 2.53 9.08 6.77
N LEU A 50 1.82 8.28 7.56
CA LEU A 50 0.88 8.79 8.57
C LEU A 50 1.61 9.70 9.57
N MET A 51 2.71 9.21 10.14
CA MET A 51 3.51 9.98 11.10
C MET A 51 4.06 11.28 10.49
N LYS A 52 4.54 11.25 9.23
CA LYS A 52 4.99 12.45 8.51
C LYS A 52 3.90 13.50 8.31
N ASN A 53 2.63 13.09 8.31
CA ASN A 53 1.48 13.97 8.16
C ASN A 53 0.80 14.28 9.51
N GLY A 54 1.42 13.93 10.64
CA GLY A 54 0.86 14.16 11.98
C GLY A 54 -0.38 13.31 12.28
N ILE A 55 -0.53 12.16 11.61
CA ILE A 55 -1.60 11.19 11.84
C ILE A 55 -1.01 10.00 12.61
N ASP A 56 -1.74 9.51 13.60
CA ASP A 56 -1.31 8.35 14.38
C ASP A 56 -1.09 7.12 13.47
N PRO A 57 -0.01 6.36 13.69
CA PRO A 57 0.24 5.13 12.95
C PRO A 57 -0.81 4.07 13.29
N VAL A 58 -1.03 3.15 12.36
CA VAL A 58 -1.90 2.00 12.60
C VAL A 58 -1.12 0.94 13.36
N ASP A 59 -1.71 0.39 14.42
CA ASP A 59 -1.24 -0.85 15.04
C ASP A 59 -1.68 -2.03 14.17
N TRP A 60 -0.68 -2.77 13.65
CA TRP A 60 -0.87 -3.91 12.76
C TRP A 60 -0.75 -5.26 13.48
N SER A 61 -0.57 -5.25 14.81
CA SER A 61 -0.62 -6.48 15.60
C SER A 61 -2.02 -7.11 15.54
N LEU A 62 -2.07 -8.44 15.63
CA LEU A 62 -3.29 -9.25 15.56
C LEU A 62 -3.51 -10.00 16.86
#